data_AF-A0A6N2HF00-F1
#
_entry.id   AF-A0A6N2HF00-F1
#
_cell.length_a   1.000
_cell.length_b   1.000
_cell.length_c   1.000
_cell.angle_alpha   90.00
_cell.angle_beta   90.00
_cell.angle_gamma   90.00
#
_symmetry.space_group_name_H-M   'P 1'
#
loop_
_entity.id
_entity.type
_entity.pdbx_description
1 polymer ?
#
loop_
_entity_poly.entity_id
_entity_poly.type
_entity_poly.pdbx_seq_one_letter_code
_entity_poly.pdbx_strand_id
1 'polypeptide(L)'
;MDQAAMTRNQELQRQWYGAPLGELCRDLCTLFAVTQSGLAEILGVSPAMLSLVMRAQRARIANPDAAARLSAVLRLAHDVRAGTVP
;
A
#
# COMPACT_ATOMS: atom_id res chain seq x y z
N MET A 1 -17.47 14.36 -4.19
CA MET A 1 -16.19 13.64 -4.35
C MET A 1 -16.20 13.01 -5.73
N ASP A 2 -15.17 13.24 -6.55
CA ASP A 2 -15.11 12.73 -7.93
C ASP A 2 -14.85 11.22 -7.98
N GLN A 3 -15.93 10.45 -8.03
CA GLN A 3 -15.86 8.99 -8.12
C GLN A 3 -15.07 8.52 -9.35
N ALA A 4 -15.19 9.24 -10.47
CA ALA A 4 -14.39 9.00 -11.68
C ALA A 4 -12.87 9.16 -11.44
N ALA A 5 -12.46 10.16 -10.65
CA ALA A 5 -11.05 10.35 -10.30
C ALA A 5 -10.54 9.23 -9.39
N MET A 6 -11.35 8.78 -8.43
CA MET A 6 -11.01 7.64 -7.56
C MET A 6 -10.87 6.34 -8.36
N THR A 7 -11.79 6.06 -9.28
CA THR A 7 -11.71 4.89 -10.18
C THR A 7 -10.45 4.96 -11.05
N ARG A 8 -10.14 6.12 -11.64
CA ARG A 8 -8.90 6.32 -12.40
C ARG A 8 -7.66 6.06 -11.55
N ASN A 9 -7.65 6.54 -10.31
CA ASN A 9 -6.53 6.33 -9.40
C ASN A 9 -6.38 4.86 -9.01
N GLN A 10 -7.47 4.12 -8.78
CA GLN A 10 -7.41 2.67 -8.54
C GLN A 10 -6.82 1.93 -9.74
N GLU A 11 -7.17 2.36 -10.95
CA GLU A 11 -6.64 1.75 -12.17
C GLU A 11 -5.14 2.01 -12.34
N LEU A 12 -4.69 3.25 -12.10
CA LEU A 12 -3.26 3.56 -12.05
C LEU A 12 -2.53 2.75 -10.97
N GLN A 13 -3.16 2.56 -9.80
CA GLN A 13 -2.60 1.72 -8.73
C GLN A 13 -2.45 0.27 -9.18
N ARG A 14 -3.44 -0.31 -9.87
CA ARG A 14 -3.34 -1.66 -10.44
C ARG A 14 -2.19 -1.76 -11.44
N GLN A 15 -2.04 -0.78 -12.31
CA GLN A 15 -0.97 -0.75 -13.31
C GLN A 15 0.42 -0.69 -12.69
N TRP A 16 0.59 0.04 -11.58
CA TRP A 16 1.90 0.23 -10.95
C TRP A 16 2.23 -0.80 -9.86
N TYR A 17 1.23 -1.29 -9.13
CA TYR A 17 1.40 -2.13 -7.94
C TYR A 17 0.73 -3.50 -8.06
N GLY A 18 0.04 -3.79 -9.16
CA GLY A 18 -0.68 -5.05 -9.40
C GLY A 18 -2.10 -5.10 -8.81
N ALA A 19 -2.41 -4.27 -7.81
CA ALA A 19 -3.72 -4.17 -7.20
C ALA A 19 -3.96 -2.76 -6.62
N PRO A 20 -5.21 -2.38 -6.27
CA PRO A 20 -5.47 -1.14 -5.55
C PRO A 20 -4.72 -1.09 -4.22
N LEU A 21 -4.10 0.05 -3.91
CA LEU A 21 -3.27 0.18 -2.71
C LEU A 21 -4.06 0.01 -1.41
N GLY A 22 -5.37 0.30 -1.43
CA GLY A 22 -6.25 0.02 -0.30
C GLY A 22 -6.39 -1.46 0.02
N GLU A 23 -6.41 -2.32 -1.00
CA GLU A 23 -6.46 -3.78 -0.83
C GLU A 23 -5.11 -4.29 -0.32
N LEU A 24 -4.03 -3.90 -0.98
CA LEU A 24 -2.66 -4.26 -0.59
C LEU A 24 -2.36 -3.85 0.85
N CYS A 25 -2.62 -2.60 1.23
CA CYS A 25 -2.32 -2.14 2.59
C CYS A 25 -3.18 -2.85 3.66
N ARG A 26 -4.45 -3.18 3.36
CA ARG A 26 -5.29 -3.95 4.29
C ARG A 26 -4.76 -5.36 4.48
N ASP A 27 -4.39 -6.02 3.38
CA ASP A 27 -3.80 -7.35 3.43
C ASP A 27 -2.50 -7.38 4.24
N LEU A 28 -1.63 -6.38 4.06
CA LEU A 28 -0.42 -6.21 4.86
C LEU A 28 -0.71 -5.99 6.35
N CYS A 29 -1.69 -5.15 6.69
CA CYS A 29 -2.10 -4.93 8.07
C CYS A 29 -2.57 -6.25 8.72
N THR A 30 -3.39 -7.03 8.00
CA THR A 30 -3.89 -8.31 8.47
C THR A 30 -2.78 -9.34 8.61
N LEU A 31 -1.93 -9.50 7.59
CA LEU A 31 -0.87 -10.51 7.56
C LEU A 31 0.17 -10.28 8.67
N PHE A 32 0.56 -9.04 8.89
CA PHE A 32 1.59 -8.68 9.88
C PHE A 32 1.03 -8.27 11.24
N ALA A 33 -0.30 -8.35 11.42
CA ALA A 33 -1.00 -7.91 12.64
C ALA A 33 -0.63 -6.48 13.08
N VAL A 34 -0.45 -5.57 12.11
CA VAL A 34 -0.14 -4.15 12.36
C VAL A 34 -1.36 -3.27 12.09
N THR A 35 -1.44 -2.14 12.80
CA THR A 35 -2.44 -1.13 12.52
C THR A 35 -2.09 -0.35 11.24
N GLN A 36 -3.05 0.38 10.67
CA GLN A 36 -2.78 1.28 9.56
C GLN A 36 -1.73 2.34 9.91
N SER A 37 -1.73 2.87 11.15
CA SER A 37 -0.71 3.82 11.60
C SER A 37 0.66 3.16 11.72
N GLY A 38 0.73 1.93 12.23
CA GLY A 38 1.97 1.15 12.27
C GLY A 38 2.52 0.86 10.88
N LEU A 39 1.64 0.53 9.92
CA LEU A 39 2.05 0.40 8.53
C LEU A 39 2.57 1.74 7.97
N ALA A 40 1.95 2.87 8.29
CA ALA A 40 2.42 4.18 7.86
C ALA A 40 3.83 4.48 8.40
N GLU A 41 4.10 4.15 9.66
CA GLU A 41 5.42 4.28 10.29
C GLU A 41 6.47 3.40 9.60
N ILE A 42 6.16 2.12 9.34
CA ILE A 42 7.03 1.20 8.59
C ILE A 42 7.35 1.77 7.20
N LEU A 43 6.34 2.33 6.52
CA LEU A 43 6.51 2.94 5.21
C LEU A 43 7.17 4.33 5.27
N GLY A 44 7.38 4.91 6.45
CA GLY A 44 7.96 6.24 6.64
C GLY A 44 7.10 7.35 6.02
N VAL A 45 5.78 7.24 6.16
CA VAL A 45 4.80 8.19 5.65
C VAL A 45 3.82 8.58 6.77
N SER A 46 3.17 9.73 6.64
CA SER A 46 2.14 10.08 7.63
C SER A 46 0.91 9.17 7.49
N PRO A 47 0.20 8.88 8.61
CA PRO A 47 -1.06 8.12 8.56
C PRO A 47 -2.11 8.76 7.62
N ALA A 48 -2.13 10.09 7.56
CA ALA A 48 -2.98 10.84 6.63
C ALA A 48 -2.64 10.53 5.16
N MET A 49 -1.35 10.56 4.79
CA MET A 49 -0.91 10.22 3.43
C MET A 49 -1.33 8.79 3.08
N LEU A 50 -1.09 7.82 3.97
CA LEU A 50 -1.49 6.44 3.76
C LEU A 50 -3.01 6.32 3.55
N SER A 51 -3.82 7.01 4.36
CA SER A 51 -5.28 7.04 4.22
C SER A 51 -5.74 7.58 2.85
N LEU A 52 -5.12 8.66 2.36
CA LEU A 52 -5.44 9.22 1.03
C LEU A 52 -5.19 8.20 -0.08
N VAL A 53 -4.07 7.48 -0.01
CA VAL A 53 -3.68 6.50 -1.02
C VAL A 53 -4.56 5.25 -0.95
N MET A 54 -4.86 4.75 0.26
CA MET A 54 -5.76 3.61 0.47
C MET A 54 -7.20 3.88 0.00
N ARG A 55 -7.64 5.14 0.04
CA ARG A 55 -8.94 5.58 -0.48
C ARG A 55 -8.90 5.98 -1.95
N ALA A 56 -7.79 5.76 -2.65
CA ALA A 56 -7.58 6.18 -4.04
C ALA A 56 -7.80 7.69 -4.29
N GLN A 57 -7.63 8.52 -3.26
CA GLN A 57 -7.57 9.98 -3.42
C GLN A 57 -6.20 10.41 -3.97
N ARG A 58 -5.18 9.56 -3.83
CA ARG A 58 -3.90 9.66 -4.52
C ARG A 58 -3.56 8.36 -5.25
N ALA A 59 -3.09 8.48 -6.49
CA ALA A 59 -2.72 7.34 -7.32
C ALA A 59 -1.42 6.63 -6.85
N ARG A 60 -0.49 7.34 -6.20
CA ARG A 60 0.80 6.77 -5.76
C ARG A 60 1.36 7.43 -4.51
N ILE A 61 2.31 6.73 -3.89
CA ILE A 61 3.24 7.30 -2.91
C ILE A 61 4.34 8.04 -3.69
N ALA A 62 4.43 9.36 -3.52
CA ALA A 62 5.37 10.19 -4.30
C ALA A 62 6.82 10.08 -3.82
N ASN A 63 7.02 9.80 -2.53
CA ASN A 63 8.35 9.60 -1.96
C ASN A 63 8.93 8.26 -2.46
N PRO A 64 10.07 8.24 -3.17
CA PRO A 64 10.65 7.02 -3.72
C PRO A 64 11.09 6.03 -2.64
N ASP A 65 11.59 6.50 -1.49
CA ASP A 65 12.02 5.62 -0.39
C ASP A 65 10.83 4.91 0.25
N ALA A 66 9.71 5.62 0.39
CA ALA A 66 8.47 5.03 0.91
C ALA A 66 7.87 4.02 -0.09
N ALA A 67 7.96 4.30 -1.39
CA ALA A 67 7.56 3.35 -2.42
C ALA A 67 8.46 2.09 -2.41
N ALA A 68 9.77 2.25 -2.25
CA ALA A 68 10.71 1.13 -2.13
C ALA A 68 10.42 0.27 -0.89
N ARG A 69 10.13 0.90 0.26
CA ARG A 69 9.71 0.18 1.48
C ARG A 69 8.41 -0.59 1.25
N LEU A 70 7.42 0.00 0.58
CA LEU A 70 6.19 -0.72 0.23
C LEU A 70 6.47 -1.95 -0.63
N SER A 71 7.29 -1.81 -1.68
CA SER A 71 7.69 -2.95 -2.52
C SER A 71 8.41 -4.04 -1.73
N ALA A 72 9.27 -3.67 -0.78
CA ALA A 72 9.96 -4.63 0.09
C ALA A 72 8.99 -5.37 1.02
N VAL A 73 8.03 -4.67 1.63
CA VAL A 73 7.00 -5.27 2.49
C VAL A 73 6.07 -6.18 1.70
N LEU A 74 5.70 -5.82 0.47
CA LEU A 74 4.91 -6.67 -0.42
C LEU A 74 5.66 -7.95 -0.80
N ARG A 75 6.95 -7.86 -1.09
CA ARG A 75 7.79 -9.04 -1.34
C ARG A 75 7.88 -9.92 -0.09
N LEU A 76 8.11 -9.35 1.09
CA LEU A 76 8.11 -10.10 2.34
C LEU A 76 6.77 -10.80 2.57
N ALA A 77 5.64 -10.13 2.30
CA ALA A 77 4.32 -10.74 2.41
C ALA A 77 4.14 -11.93 1.46
N HIS A 78 4.70 -11.85 0.26
CA HIS A 78 4.74 -12.99 -0.67
C HIS A 78 5.58 -14.14 -0.09
N ASP A 79 6.79 -13.85 0.38
CA ASP A 79 7.70 -14.85 0.95
C ASP A 79 7.10 -15.55 2.18
N VAL A 80 6.42 -14.80 3.06
CA VAL A 80 5.68 -15.33 4.23
C VAL A 80 4.59 -16.31 3.79
N ARG A 81 3.79 -15.95 2.79
CA ARG A 81 2.71 -16.82 2.28
C ARG A 81 3.25 -18.05 1.58
N ALA A 82 4.40 -17.94 0.91
CA ALA A 82 5.07 -19.05 0.26
C ALA A 82 5.81 -19.97 1.24
N GLY A 83 5.97 -19.56 2.51
CA GLY A 83 6.78 -20.29 3.48
C GLY A 83 8.27 -20.26 3.15
N THR A 84 8.73 -19.22 2.44
CA THR A 84 10.11 -19.06 1.97
C THR A 84 10.85 -17.93 2.68
N VAL A 85 10.32 -17.44 3.79
CA VAL A 85 11.05 -16.53 4.67
C VAL A 85 12.25 -17.30 5.24
N PRO A 86 13.48 -16.78 5.11
CA PRO A 86 14.67 -17.45 5.61
C PRO A 86 14.70 -17.55 7.14
#